data_AF-A0A382KX98-F1
#
_entry.id   AF-A0A382KX98-F1
#
_cell.length_a   1.000
_cell.length_b   1.000
_cell.length_c   1.000
_cell.angle_alpha   90.00
_cell.angle_beta   90.00
_cell.angle_gamma   90.00
#
_symmetry.space_group_name_H-M   'P 1'
#
loop_
_entity.id
_entity.type
_entity.pdbx_description
1 polymer ?
#
loop_
_entity_poly.entity_id
_entity_poly.type
_entity_poly.pdbx_seq_one_letter_code
_entity_poly.pdbx_strand_id
1 'polypeptide(L)'
;PKKRIHTDEVCVRMKESVETTFGDMAPDVIVADELSAKATATSRKIKIRKKSRFYEKDVQQLINHEALVHVATTLNGRAQSSMKILGANYGAVTKTQEGLAVFSEFITGSIDIERMRRLADRVIAIRMAIEGADFIEVYRFFMEKTDSKNQAFENARRVFRGGVLTGGAPFTKDIVYLDGLIRVHNFFRSAVSRSREDVLQLVFAGKMELDDISIVLRMAQDGLVKTPEFIPPWANDLNFLICYFAFSVFIDDIDYKKVGEYYDELLDNTN
;
A
#
# COMPACT_ATOMS: atom_id res chain seq x y z
N PRO A 1 -4.97 12.24 -23.34
CA PRO A 1 -4.02 11.09 -23.42
C PRO A 1 -2.98 11.13 -22.29
N LYS A 2 -2.87 10.08 -21.47
CA LYS A 2 -1.88 10.04 -20.37
C LYS A 2 -0.45 10.04 -20.95
N LYS A 3 0.40 10.99 -20.55
CA LYS A 3 1.81 11.07 -20.96
C LYS A 3 2.57 9.88 -20.39
N ARG A 4 3.25 9.13 -21.26
CA ARG A 4 4.15 8.03 -20.84
C ARG A 4 5.47 8.60 -20.35
N ILE A 5 6.01 7.98 -19.31
CA ILE A 5 7.28 8.35 -18.68
C ILE A 5 8.27 7.20 -18.90
N HIS A 6 9.49 7.52 -19.32
CA HIS A 6 10.55 6.53 -19.50
C HIS A 6 11.12 6.11 -18.15
N THR A 7 11.54 4.85 -18.03
CA THR A 7 12.09 4.31 -16.78
C THR A 7 13.26 5.13 -16.22
N ASP A 8 14.11 5.70 -17.08
CA ASP A 8 15.22 6.54 -16.64
C ASP A 8 14.74 7.85 -16.00
N GLU A 9 13.67 8.45 -16.54
CA GLU A 9 13.03 9.62 -15.96
C GLU A 9 12.36 9.29 -14.61
N VAL A 10 11.71 8.12 -14.50
CA VAL A 10 11.19 7.61 -13.22
C VAL A 10 12.32 7.46 -12.20
N CYS A 11 13.47 6.93 -12.62
CA CYS A 11 14.64 6.76 -11.77
C CYS A 11 15.17 8.09 -11.24
N VAL A 12 15.28 9.12 -12.10
CA VAL A 12 15.70 10.47 -11.70
C VAL A 12 14.74 11.07 -10.69
N ARG A 13 13.43 11.07 -10.98
CA ARG A 13 12.43 11.65 -10.06
C ARG A 13 12.36 10.92 -8.72
N MET A 14 12.44 9.59 -8.75
CA MET A 14 12.54 8.78 -7.53
C MET A 14 13.79 9.13 -6.74
N LYS A 15 14.95 9.30 -7.41
CA LYS A 15 16.20 9.69 -6.77
C LYS A 15 16.10 11.06 -6.10
N GLU A 16 15.61 12.07 -6.80
CA GLU A 16 15.38 13.41 -6.25
C GLU A 16 14.45 13.37 -5.03
N SER A 17 13.36 12.59 -5.12
CA SER A 17 12.41 12.45 -4.01
C SER A 17 13.04 11.78 -2.78
N VAL A 18 13.80 10.70 -2.95
CA VAL A 18 14.43 10.02 -1.82
C VAL A 18 15.58 10.82 -1.21
N GLU A 19 16.36 11.54 -2.02
CA GLU A 19 17.43 12.43 -1.54
C GLU A 19 16.85 13.60 -0.75
N THR A 20 15.77 14.20 -1.25
CA THR A 20 15.06 15.28 -0.54
C THR A 20 14.48 14.80 0.79
N THR A 21 13.97 13.57 0.84
CA THR A 21 13.28 13.04 2.03
C THR A 21 14.25 12.49 3.08
N PHE A 22 15.28 11.76 2.67
CA PHE A 22 16.14 10.98 3.57
C PHE A 22 17.57 11.52 3.68
N GLY A 23 17.95 12.51 2.87
CA GLY A 23 19.31 13.09 2.86
C GLY A 23 20.38 12.01 2.71
N ASP A 24 21.36 12.00 3.62
CA ASP A 24 22.46 11.04 3.62
C ASP A 24 22.03 9.58 3.82
N MET A 25 20.80 9.33 4.28
CA MET A 25 20.24 7.98 4.44
C MET A 25 19.46 7.50 3.20
N ALA A 26 19.43 8.29 2.12
CA ALA A 26 18.68 7.95 0.92
C ALA A 26 19.17 6.63 0.28
N PRO A 27 18.25 5.72 -0.10
CA PRO A 27 18.62 4.51 -0.83
C PRO A 27 19.05 4.84 -2.27
N ASP A 28 19.96 4.04 -2.82
CA ASP A 28 20.30 4.12 -4.24
C ASP A 28 19.07 3.79 -5.09
N VAL A 29 18.77 4.61 -6.09
CA VAL A 29 17.73 4.29 -7.09
C VAL A 29 18.41 3.82 -8.37
N ILE A 30 18.11 2.58 -8.78
CA ILE A 30 18.72 1.95 -9.96
C ILE A 30 17.69 1.32 -10.89
N VAL A 31 18.02 1.26 -12.18
CA VAL A 31 17.25 0.50 -13.17
C VAL A 31 17.72 -0.95 -13.17
N ALA A 32 16.78 -1.90 -13.16
CA ALA A 32 17.05 -3.34 -13.21
C ALA A 32 16.29 -4.02 -14.36
N ASP A 33 16.94 -4.99 -15.00
CA ASP A 33 16.36 -5.71 -16.15
C ASP A 33 15.31 -6.75 -15.71
N GLU A 34 15.60 -7.52 -14.66
CA GLU A 34 14.76 -8.63 -14.20
C GLU A 34 14.10 -8.34 -12.85
N LEU A 35 12.84 -7.88 -12.90
CA LEU A 35 11.97 -7.76 -11.74
C LEU A 35 10.58 -8.31 -12.08
N SER A 36 9.99 -9.06 -11.15
CA SER A 36 8.59 -9.48 -11.27
C SER A 36 7.60 -8.34 -11.02
N ALA A 37 8.00 -7.32 -10.26
CA ALA A 37 7.22 -6.12 -9.98
C ALA A 37 7.73 -4.91 -10.78
N LYS A 38 6.96 -3.81 -10.83
CA LYS A 38 7.39 -2.55 -11.46
C LYS A 38 8.58 -1.92 -10.72
N ALA A 39 8.61 -2.08 -9.39
CA ALA A 39 9.73 -1.71 -8.55
C ALA A 39 9.83 -2.67 -7.35
N THR A 40 10.96 -2.63 -6.66
CA THR A 40 11.15 -3.26 -5.34
C THR A 40 12.06 -2.38 -4.50
N ALA A 41 11.70 -2.11 -3.24
CA ALA A 41 12.57 -1.38 -2.32
C ALA A 41 13.17 -2.24 -1.20
N THR A 42 14.35 -1.81 -0.81
CA THR A 42 15.02 -2.11 0.45
C THR A 42 15.49 -0.78 1.04
N SER A 43 15.86 -0.76 2.32
CA SER A 43 16.44 0.42 2.97
C SER A 43 17.65 1.04 2.26
N ARG A 44 18.33 0.28 1.38
CA ARG A 44 19.57 0.72 0.72
C ARG A 44 19.39 0.94 -0.77
N LYS A 45 18.39 0.30 -1.39
CA LYS A 45 18.22 0.28 -2.84
C LYS A 45 16.75 0.22 -3.22
N ILE A 46 16.34 1.07 -4.15
CA ILE A 46 15.09 0.97 -4.89
C ILE A 46 15.42 0.59 -6.33
N LYS A 47 14.89 -0.54 -6.79
CA LYS A 47 15.10 -1.04 -8.15
C LYS A 47 13.86 -0.78 -8.99
N ILE A 48 13.99 -0.11 -10.13
CA ILE A 48 12.91 0.17 -11.08
C ILE A 48 13.07 -0.74 -12.31
N ARG A 49 11.99 -1.38 -12.74
CA ARG A 49 12.03 -2.34 -13.85
C ARG A 49 12.13 -1.63 -15.21
N LYS A 50 13.21 -1.87 -15.95
CA LYS A 50 13.56 -1.21 -17.22
C LYS A 50 12.45 -1.16 -18.27
N LYS A 51 11.77 -2.29 -18.52
CA LYS A 51 10.78 -2.43 -19.62
C LYS A 51 9.33 -2.15 -19.20
N SER A 52 9.13 -1.46 -18.08
CA SER A 52 7.78 -1.13 -17.61
C SER A 52 7.24 0.13 -18.29
N ARG A 53 5.91 0.21 -18.41
CA ARG A 53 5.21 1.42 -18.82
C ARG A 53 4.82 2.19 -17.57
N PHE A 54 5.26 3.45 -17.49
CA PHE A 54 4.98 4.35 -16.39
C PHE A 54 4.19 5.57 -16.86
N TYR A 55 3.33 6.04 -15.97
CA TYR A 55 2.58 7.29 -16.05
C TYR A 55 2.84 8.10 -14.77
N GLU A 56 2.41 9.36 -14.75
CA GLU A 56 2.63 10.24 -13.59
C GLU A 56 2.15 9.63 -12.27
N LYS A 57 0.94 9.04 -12.29
CA LYS A 57 0.39 8.33 -11.12
C LYS A 57 1.27 7.16 -10.66
N ASP A 58 1.91 6.43 -11.57
CA ASP A 58 2.79 5.33 -11.18
C ASP A 58 4.03 5.85 -10.41
N VAL A 59 4.57 7.01 -10.80
CA VAL A 59 5.73 7.61 -10.10
C VAL A 59 5.33 8.00 -8.69
N GLN A 60 4.22 8.72 -8.54
CA GLN A 60 3.72 9.12 -7.23
C GLN A 60 3.32 7.91 -6.37
N GLN A 61 2.75 6.87 -6.99
CA GLN A 61 2.44 5.62 -6.31
C GLN A 61 3.72 4.97 -5.75
N LEU A 62 4.79 4.89 -6.55
CA LEU A 62 6.07 4.31 -6.13
C LEU A 62 6.72 5.13 -5.00
N ILE A 63 6.70 6.46 -5.07
CA ILE A 63 7.22 7.33 -4.01
C ILE A 63 6.48 7.04 -2.70
N ASN A 64 5.14 7.07 -2.72
CA ASN A 64 4.33 6.84 -1.53
C ASN A 64 4.51 5.41 -0.98
N HIS A 65 4.47 4.40 -1.84
CA HIS A 65 4.50 3.00 -1.45
C HIS A 65 5.89 2.55 -1.00
N GLU A 66 6.88 2.72 -1.87
CA GLU A 66 8.22 2.15 -1.70
C GLU A 66 9.10 3.03 -0.82
N ALA A 67 9.12 4.36 -1.07
CA ALA A 67 9.97 5.26 -0.31
C ALA A 67 9.33 5.65 1.03
N LEU A 68 8.17 6.32 1.00
CA LEU A 68 7.59 6.95 2.19
C LEU A 68 7.01 5.96 3.21
N VAL A 69 6.75 4.71 2.82
CA VAL A 69 6.34 3.66 3.75
C VAL A 69 7.45 2.64 3.98
N HIS A 70 7.82 1.84 2.97
CA HIS A 70 8.75 0.72 3.19
C HIS A 70 10.16 1.16 3.59
N VAL A 71 10.74 2.16 2.91
CA VAL A 71 12.07 2.69 3.26
C VAL A 71 12.00 3.49 4.55
N ALA A 72 11.07 4.44 4.67
CA ALA A 72 10.93 5.30 5.84
C ALA A 72 10.81 4.51 7.15
N THR A 73 9.90 3.55 7.22
CA THR A 73 9.74 2.70 8.43
C THR A 73 10.97 1.84 8.69
N THR A 74 11.67 1.37 7.66
CA THR A 74 12.92 0.64 7.85
C THR A 74 14.02 1.54 8.43
N LEU A 75 14.15 2.78 7.94
CA LEU A 75 15.13 3.74 8.43
C LEU A 75 14.82 4.17 9.86
N ASN A 76 13.57 4.57 10.15
CA ASN A 76 13.12 4.90 11.50
C ASN A 76 13.38 3.75 12.47
N GLY A 77 13.01 2.53 12.11
CA GLY A 77 13.19 1.36 12.96
C GLY A 77 14.67 1.04 13.24
N ARG A 78 15.58 1.30 12.30
CA ARG A 78 17.03 1.12 12.49
C ARG A 78 17.68 2.26 13.27
N ALA A 79 17.11 3.46 13.20
CA ALA A 79 17.57 4.62 13.95
C ALA A 79 17.23 4.52 15.45
N GLN A 80 16.29 3.64 15.84
CA GLN A 80 16.01 3.35 17.24
C GLN A 80 17.26 2.83 17.95
N SER A 81 17.59 3.37 19.13
CA SER A 81 18.76 2.92 19.90
C SER A 81 18.52 1.58 20.59
N SER A 82 17.35 1.43 21.23
CA SER A 82 17.00 0.28 22.06
C SER A 82 16.16 -0.76 21.30
N MET A 83 15.44 -0.34 20.25
CA MET A 83 14.47 -1.18 19.52
C MET A 83 14.80 -1.31 18.03
N LYS A 84 16.06 -1.56 17.69
CA LYS A 84 16.53 -1.75 16.29
C LYS A 84 15.79 -2.84 15.51
N ILE A 85 15.16 -3.78 16.23
CA ILE A 85 14.33 -4.84 15.65
C ILE A 85 13.13 -4.30 14.87
N LEU A 86 12.65 -3.08 15.18
CA LEU A 86 11.62 -2.40 14.41
C LEU A 86 12.10 -2.08 12.97
N GLY A 87 13.40 -2.14 12.68
CA GLY A 87 13.93 -2.06 11.32
C GLY A 87 13.87 -3.37 10.52
N ALA A 88 13.44 -4.48 11.13
CA ALA A 88 13.40 -5.79 10.51
C ALA A 88 12.04 -6.10 9.89
N ASN A 89 12.03 -6.94 8.86
CA ASN A 89 10.78 -7.44 8.27
C ASN A 89 10.52 -8.86 8.78
N TYR A 90 9.29 -9.14 9.21
CA TYR A 90 8.84 -10.45 9.66
C TYR A 90 7.37 -10.67 9.26
N GLY A 91 6.89 -11.91 9.33
CA GLY A 91 5.59 -12.29 8.75
C GLY A 91 4.43 -11.42 9.23
N ALA A 92 4.34 -11.16 10.54
CA ALA A 92 3.24 -10.42 11.15
C ALA A 92 3.11 -8.97 10.67
N VAL A 93 4.23 -8.25 10.48
CA VAL A 93 4.18 -6.83 10.06
C VAL A 93 3.78 -6.62 8.62
N THR A 94 3.82 -7.68 7.79
CA THR A 94 3.55 -7.57 6.35
C THR A 94 2.19 -6.93 6.09
N LYS A 95 1.17 -7.30 6.86
CA LYS A 95 -0.18 -6.79 6.69
C LYS A 95 -0.27 -5.29 6.96
N THR A 96 0.32 -4.82 8.06
CA THR A 96 0.38 -3.39 8.39
C THR A 96 1.21 -2.62 7.39
N GLN A 97 2.37 -3.14 6.98
CA GLN A 97 3.27 -2.46 6.04
C GLN A 97 2.64 -2.29 4.65
N GLU A 98 2.08 -3.36 4.09
CA GLU A 98 1.39 -3.29 2.80
C GLU A 98 0.09 -2.47 2.92
N GLY A 99 -0.59 -2.53 4.06
CA GLY A 99 -1.76 -1.71 4.35
C GLY A 99 -1.44 -0.21 4.39
N LEU A 100 -0.38 0.19 5.09
CA LEU A 100 0.09 1.58 5.14
C LEU A 100 0.49 2.05 3.74
N ALA A 101 1.14 1.19 2.96
CA ALA A 101 1.58 1.52 1.62
C ALA A 101 0.38 1.74 0.68
N VAL A 102 -0.60 0.83 0.65
CA VAL A 102 -1.82 0.99 -0.17
C VAL A 102 -2.70 2.14 0.33
N PHE A 103 -2.80 2.34 1.65
CA PHE A 103 -3.50 3.50 2.21
C PHE A 103 -2.82 4.81 1.80
N SER A 104 -1.48 4.86 1.80
CA SER A 104 -0.71 6.00 1.30
C SER A 104 -0.95 6.24 -0.19
N GLU A 105 -1.10 5.19 -1.02
CA GLU A 105 -1.49 5.33 -2.43
C GLU A 105 -2.88 5.98 -2.54
N PHE A 106 -3.82 5.53 -1.71
CA PHE A 106 -5.22 5.95 -1.74
C PHE A 106 -5.41 7.40 -1.27
N ILE A 107 -4.91 7.74 -0.07
CA ILE A 107 -5.12 9.05 0.55
C ILE A 107 -4.42 10.18 -0.22
N THR A 108 -3.38 9.86 -0.98
CA THR A 108 -2.66 10.82 -1.85
C THR A 108 -3.22 10.87 -3.29
N GLY A 109 -4.26 10.10 -3.61
CA GLY A 109 -4.84 10.04 -4.95
C GLY A 109 -3.92 9.44 -6.03
N SER A 110 -2.83 8.80 -5.61
CA SER A 110 -1.85 8.17 -6.52
C SER A 110 -2.24 6.77 -6.96
N ILE A 111 -3.24 6.17 -6.30
CA ILE A 111 -3.88 4.95 -6.78
C ILE A 111 -4.77 5.19 -8.01
N ASP A 112 -4.94 4.16 -8.84
CA ASP A 112 -5.88 4.16 -9.96
C ASP A 112 -6.84 2.97 -9.94
N ILE A 113 -7.88 3.05 -10.79
CA ILE A 113 -8.93 2.02 -10.86
C ILE A 113 -8.39 0.65 -11.28
N GLU A 114 -7.39 0.61 -12.16
CA GLU A 114 -6.78 -0.65 -12.58
C GLU A 114 -6.02 -1.30 -11.42
N ARG A 115 -5.34 -0.50 -10.59
CA ARG A 115 -4.65 -0.95 -9.37
C ARG A 115 -5.65 -1.52 -8.37
N MET A 116 -6.76 -0.82 -8.12
CA MET A 116 -7.82 -1.33 -7.23
C MET A 116 -8.45 -2.62 -7.74
N ARG A 117 -8.81 -2.68 -9.04
CA ARG A 117 -9.34 -3.90 -9.67
C ARG A 117 -8.37 -5.07 -9.57
N ARG A 118 -7.09 -4.86 -9.88
CA ARG A 118 -6.06 -5.91 -9.76
C ARG A 118 -5.94 -6.44 -8.33
N LEU A 119 -6.04 -5.59 -7.31
CA LEU A 119 -6.01 -6.03 -5.91
C LEU A 119 -7.27 -6.86 -5.56
N ALA A 120 -8.45 -6.41 -5.98
CA ALA A 120 -9.71 -7.13 -5.74
C ALA A 120 -9.77 -8.47 -6.48
N ASP A 121 -9.43 -8.50 -7.77
CA ASP A 121 -9.44 -9.71 -8.59
C ASP A 121 -8.48 -10.78 -8.03
N ARG A 122 -7.37 -10.37 -7.40
CA ARG A 122 -6.45 -11.31 -6.73
C ARG A 122 -7.03 -11.92 -5.47
N VAL A 123 -7.83 -11.18 -4.70
CA VAL A 123 -8.55 -11.75 -3.56
C VAL A 123 -9.56 -12.80 -4.04
N ILE A 124 -10.29 -12.50 -5.11
CA ILE A 124 -11.22 -13.44 -5.75
C ILE A 124 -10.47 -14.69 -6.25
N ALA A 125 -9.37 -14.50 -6.97
CA ALA A 125 -8.57 -15.61 -7.49
C ALA A 125 -7.97 -16.50 -6.39
N ILE A 126 -7.52 -15.91 -5.27
CA ILE A 126 -7.07 -16.67 -4.11
C ILE A 126 -8.22 -17.47 -3.51
N ARG A 127 -9.42 -16.87 -3.39
CA ARG A 127 -10.61 -17.59 -2.95
C ARG A 127 -10.95 -18.76 -3.88
N MET A 128 -10.96 -18.56 -5.19
CA MET A 128 -11.18 -19.63 -6.17
C MET A 128 -10.19 -20.78 -5.95
N ALA A 129 -8.91 -20.47 -5.78
CA ALA A 129 -7.88 -21.49 -5.55
C ALA A 129 -8.04 -22.19 -4.19
N ILE A 130 -8.48 -21.50 -3.13
CA ILE A 130 -8.85 -22.13 -1.83
C ILE A 130 -10.03 -23.09 -2.03
N GLU A 131 -11.01 -22.70 -2.83
CA GLU A 131 -12.21 -23.49 -3.16
C GLU A 131 -11.93 -24.65 -4.16
N GLY A 132 -10.68 -24.82 -4.58
CA GLY A 132 -10.24 -25.97 -5.38
C GLY A 132 -9.92 -25.67 -6.84
N ALA A 133 -10.05 -24.43 -7.30
CA ALA A 133 -9.70 -24.08 -8.68
C ALA A 133 -8.19 -24.28 -8.95
N ASP A 134 -7.87 -24.88 -10.09
CA ASP A 134 -6.49 -25.11 -10.51
C ASP A 134 -5.85 -23.85 -11.16
N PHE A 135 -4.57 -23.95 -11.49
CA PHE A 135 -3.83 -22.86 -12.14
C PHE A 135 -4.48 -22.39 -13.45
N ILE A 136 -5.01 -23.31 -14.26
CA ILE A 136 -5.57 -23.01 -15.57
C ILE A 136 -6.92 -22.31 -15.42
N GLU A 137 -7.75 -22.72 -14.48
CA GLU A 137 -9.01 -22.06 -14.16
C GLU A 137 -8.80 -20.63 -13.67
N VAL A 138 -7.86 -20.41 -12.75
CA VAL A 138 -7.50 -19.05 -12.30
C VAL A 138 -6.88 -18.22 -13.42
N TYR A 139 -6.07 -18.82 -14.30
CA TYR A 139 -5.54 -18.14 -15.48
C TYR A 139 -6.66 -17.71 -16.43
N ARG A 140 -7.66 -18.57 -16.68
CA ARG A 140 -8.84 -18.23 -17.50
C ARG A 140 -9.66 -17.10 -16.88
N PHE A 141 -9.85 -17.11 -15.56
CA PHE A 141 -10.46 -15.99 -14.85
C PHE A 141 -9.74 -14.66 -15.14
N PHE A 142 -8.41 -14.62 -15.08
CA PHE A 142 -7.68 -13.38 -15.40
C PHE A 142 -7.71 -13.03 -16.89
N MET A 143 -7.80 -14.01 -17.79
CA MET A 143 -7.96 -13.76 -19.23
C MET A 143 -9.24 -12.99 -19.55
N GLU A 144 -10.30 -13.15 -18.75
CA GLU A 144 -11.55 -12.37 -18.88
C GLU A 144 -11.41 -10.93 -18.38
N LYS A 145 -10.36 -10.63 -17.59
CA LYS A 145 -10.13 -9.31 -16.97
C LYS A 145 -9.09 -8.46 -17.71
N THR A 146 -8.31 -9.04 -18.63
CA THR A 146 -7.27 -8.33 -19.37
C THR A 146 -7.00 -8.93 -20.74
N ASP A 147 -6.77 -8.08 -21.73
CA ASP A 147 -6.35 -8.50 -23.08
C ASP A 147 -4.91 -9.06 -23.14
N SER A 148 -4.17 -8.98 -22.03
CA SER A 148 -2.76 -9.40 -21.98
C SER A 148 -2.60 -10.78 -21.36
N LYS A 149 -2.37 -11.79 -22.21
CA LYS A 149 -2.02 -13.16 -21.79
C LYS A 149 -0.89 -13.20 -20.76
N ASN A 150 0.14 -12.38 -20.96
CA ASN A 150 1.26 -12.29 -20.01
C ASN A 150 0.83 -11.73 -18.64
N GLN A 151 -0.06 -10.72 -18.61
CA GLN A 151 -0.58 -10.21 -17.33
C GLN A 151 -1.48 -11.23 -16.65
N ALA A 152 -2.33 -11.94 -17.40
CA ALA A 152 -3.17 -13.00 -16.85
C ALA A 152 -2.30 -14.11 -16.23
N PHE A 153 -1.26 -14.53 -16.94
CA PHE A 153 -0.30 -15.53 -16.43
C PHE A 153 0.41 -15.05 -15.18
N GLU A 154 0.95 -13.82 -15.16
CA GLU A 154 1.64 -13.30 -13.97
C GLU A 154 0.70 -13.16 -12.77
N ASN A 155 -0.56 -12.77 -12.96
CA ASN A 155 -1.53 -12.74 -11.86
C ASN A 155 -1.84 -14.15 -11.33
N ALA A 156 -2.08 -15.14 -12.20
CA ALA A 156 -2.28 -16.53 -11.79
C ALA A 156 -1.03 -17.08 -11.08
N ARG A 157 0.16 -16.88 -11.66
CA ARG A 157 1.45 -17.27 -11.06
C ARG A 157 1.62 -16.72 -9.65
N ARG A 158 1.17 -15.51 -9.35
CA ARG A 158 1.25 -14.95 -7.99
C ARG A 158 0.40 -15.71 -6.98
N VAL A 159 -0.79 -16.16 -7.38
CA VAL A 159 -1.70 -16.96 -6.53
C VAL A 159 -1.11 -18.34 -6.23
N PHE A 160 -0.37 -18.93 -7.17
CA PHE A 160 0.17 -20.28 -7.04
C PHE A 160 1.66 -20.36 -6.68
N ARG A 161 2.37 -19.22 -6.57
CA ARG A 161 3.82 -19.23 -6.33
C ARG A 161 4.15 -19.83 -4.98
N GLY A 162 4.73 -21.03 -4.99
CA GLY A 162 5.05 -21.79 -3.78
C GLY A 162 3.84 -22.51 -3.16
N GLY A 163 2.70 -22.57 -3.86
CA GLY A 163 1.50 -23.32 -3.48
C GLY A 163 1.22 -24.50 -4.42
N VAL A 164 0.05 -25.14 -4.25
CA VAL A 164 -0.37 -26.33 -5.00
C VAL A 164 -1.11 -25.93 -6.29
N LEU A 165 -0.60 -26.37 -7.45
CA LEU A 165 -1.15 -26.00 -8.77
C LEU A 165 -2.57 -26.55 -9.06
N THR A 166 -2.97 -27.62 -8.38
CA THR A 166 -4.29 -28.26 -8.52
C THR A 166 -5.36 -27.68 -7.59
N GLY A 167 -5.09 -26.54 -6.94
CA GLY A 167 -6.00 -25.90 -5.98
C GLY A 167 -5.89 -26.44 -4.55
N GLY A 168 -6.72 -25.89 -3.65
CA GLY A 168 -6.84 -26.24 -2.23
C GLY A 168 -5.83 -25.57 -1.29
N ALA A 169 -4.64 -25.22 -1.78
CA ALA A 169 -3.59 -24.58 -0.98
C ALA A 169 -2.79 -23.53 -1.77
N PRO A 170 -3.39 -22.37 -2.11
CA PRO A 170 -2.69 -21.29 -2.82
C PRO A 170 -1.76 -20.50 -1.89
N PHE A 171 -0.93 -19.66 -2.50
CA PHE A 171 -0.16 -18.63 -1.81
C PHE A 171 -1.02 -17.39 -1.55
N THR A 172 -1.45 -17.21 -0.30
CA THR A 172 -2.46 -16.22 0.11
C THR A 172 -1.93 -14.79 0.32
N LYS A 173 -0.65 -14.53 0.00
CA LYS A 173 0.01 -13.25 0.34
C LYS A 173 -0.73 -12.03 -0.18
N ASP A 174 -1.30 -12.07 -1.38
CA ASP A 174 -1.90 -10.86 -1.96
C ASP A 174 -3.21 -10.42 -1.28
N ILE A 175 -3.76 -11.20 -0.32
CA ILE A 175 -4.87 -10.76 0.55
C ILE A 175 -4.46 -9.59 1.44
N VAL A 176 -3.20 -9.55 1.88
CA VAL A 176 -2.73 -8.58 2.89
C VAL A 176 -2.83 -7.12 2.43
N TYR A 177 -2.92 -6.86 1.13
CA TYR A 177 -3.02 -5.50 0.58
C TYR A 177 -4.39 -4.88 0.88
N LEU A 178 -5.50 -5.57 0.56
CA LEU A 178 -6.84 -5.04 0.81
C LEU A 178 -7.23 -5.16 2.28
N ASP A 179 -6.90 -6.29 2.92
CA ASP A 179 -7.11 -6.44 4.37
C ASP A 179 -6.31 -5.39 5.16
N GLY A 180 -5.04 -5.19 4.79
CA GLY A 180 -4.20 -4.14 5.36
C GLY A 180 -4.75 -2.73 5.14
N LEU A 181 -5.23 -2.41 3.93
CA LEU A 181 -5.86 -1.12 3.63
C LEU A 181 -7.05 -0.85 4.56
N ILE A 182 -7.95 -1.83 4.72
CA ILE A 182 -9.14 -1.70 5.58
C ILE A 182 -8.73 -1.52 7.05
N ARG A 183 -7.76 -2.30 7.54
CA ARG A 183 -7.27 -2.20 8.91
C ARG A 183 -6.61 -0.87 9.20
N VAL A 184 -5.74 -0.40 8.31
CA VAL A 184 -5.06 0.89 8.44
C VAL A 184 -6.05 2.05 8.37
N HIS A 185 -6.98 2.03 7.41
CA HIS A 185 -8.04 3.05 7.31
C HIS A 185 -8.83 3.14 8.63
N ASN A 186 -9.28 1.99 9.16
CA ASN A 186 -10.02 1.95 10.41
C ASN A 186 -9.18 2.36 11.63
N PHE A 187 -7.88 2.03 11.66
CA PHE A 187 -6.97 2.48 12.69
C PHE A 187 -6.86 4.00 12.72
N PHE A 188 -6.57 4.64 11.58
CA PHE A 188 -6.46 6.10 11.50
C PHE A 188 -7.80 6.79 11.82
N ARG A 189 -8.92 6.28 11.27
CA ARG A 189 -10.26 6.78 11.60
C ARG A 189 -10.54 6.74 13.11
N SER A 190 -10.25 5.59 13.72
CA SER A 190 -10.43 5.33 15.15
C SER A 190 -9.56 6.24 16.01
N ALA A 191 -8.29 6.42 15.65
CA ALA A 191 -7.35 7.28 16.35
C ALA A 191 -7.75 8.76 16.26
N VAL A 192 -8.12 9.25 15.08
CA VAL A 192 -8.61 10.62 14.87
C VAL A 192 -9.89 10.88 15.68
N SER A 193 -10.86 9.97 15.63
CA SER A 193 -12.13 10.12 16.38
C SER A 193 -11.95 10.20 17.90
N ARG A 194 -10.82 9.70 18.42
CA ARG A 194 -10.46 9.70 19.84
C ARG A 194 -9.37 10.70 20.18
N SER A 195 -9.00 11.59 19.25
CA SER A 195 -7.92 12.57 19.42
C SER A 195 -6.58 11.94 19.85
N ARG A 196 -6.28 10.74 19.32
CA ARG A 196 -5.07 9.96 19.62
C ARG A 196 -3.95 10.25 18.63
N GLU A 197 -3.49 11.50 18.64
CA GLU A 197 -2.40 11.97 17.77
C GLU A 197 -1.08 11.22 18.05
N ASP A 198 -0.88 10.83 19.31
CA ASP A 198 0.27 10.09 19.80
C ASP A 198 0.53 8.78 19.04
N VAL A 199 -0.52 8.11 18.55
CA VAL A 199 -0.36 6.84 17.80
C VAL A 199 -0.32 7.02 16.28
N LEU A 200 -0.83 8.15 15.76
CA LEU A 200 -0.89 8.42 14.31
C LEU A 200 0.50 8.46 13.68
N GLN A 201 1.43 9.12 14.35
CA GLN A 201 2.82 9.19 13.91
C GLN A 201 3.62 7.97 14.36
N LEU A 202 3.35 7.46 15.56
CA LEU A 202 4.13 6.37 16.17
C LEU A 202 4.12 5.08 15.34
N VAL A 203 3.06 4.82 14.57
CA VAL A 203 3.00 3.68 13.65
C VAL A 203 4.13 3.68 12.60
N PHE A 204 4.77 4.84 12.37
CA PHE A 204 5.93 4.99 11.48
C PHE A 204 7.28 4.84 12.21
N ALA A 205 7.33 4.70 13.54
CA ALA A 205 8.57 4.56 14.32
C ALA A 205 9.41 3.33 13.92
N GLY A 206 8.77 2.38 13.25
CA GLY A 206 9.41 1.33 12.46
C GLY A 206 8.37 0.37 11.90
N LYS A 207 8.75 -0.88 11.68
CA LYS A 207 7.87 -1.96 11.24
C LYS A 207 7.24 -2.65 12.44
N MET A 208 5.91 -2.58 12.50
CA MET A 208 5.12 -3.17 13.57
C MET A 208 3.77 -3.66 13.04
N GLU A 209 3.11 -4.52 13.82
CA GLU A 209 1.68 -4.79 13.69
C GLU A 209 0.90 -3.60 14.29
N LEU A 210 -0.29 -3.30 13.77
CA LEU A 210 -1.20 -2.32 14.39
C LEU A 210 -1.64 -2.77 15.79
N ASP A 211 -1.82 -4.07 16.00
CA ASP A 211 -2.24 -4.65 17.28
C ASP A 211 -1.14 -4.49 18.36
N ASP A 212 0.11 -4.26 17.96
CA ASP A 212 1.24 -3.98 18.86
C ASP A 212 1.34 -2.50 19.26
N ILE A 213 0.51 -1.60 18.72
CA ILE A 213 0.65 -0.15 18.90
C ILE A 213 0.60 0.28 20.37
N SER A 214 -0.20 -0.41 21.21
CA SER A 214 -0.27 -0.11 22.64
C SER A 214 1.03 -0.45 23.37
N ILE A 215 1.72 -1.52 22.95
CA ILE A 215 3.02 -1.92 23.49
C ILE A 215 4.09 -0.92 23.05
N VAL A 216 4.10 -0.56 21.75
CA VAL A 216 5.05 0.41 21.20
C VAL A 216 4.87 1.79 21.85
N LEU A 217 3.62 2.20 22.12
CA LEU A 217 3.34 3.43 22.85
C LEU A 217 3.90 3.41 24.27
N ARG A 218 3.73 2.29 24.99
CA ARG A 218 4.31 2.15 26.33
C ARG A 218 5.84 2.21 26.27
N MET A 219 6.45 1.53 25.30
CA MET A 219 7.89 1.60 25.07
C MET A 219 8.35 3.02 24.74
N ALA A 220 7.54 3.81 24.03
CA ALA A 220 7.86 5.21 23.76
C ALA A 220 7.80 6.07 25.04
N GLN A 221 6.79 5.85 25.88
CA GLN A 221 6.68 6.49 27.20
C GLN A 221 7.85 6.14 28.13
N ASP A 222 8.35 4.91 28.05
CA ASP A 222 9.52 4.43 28.80
C ASP A 222 10.86 4.85 28.14
N GLY A 223 10.84 5.60 27.03
CA GLY A 223 12.03 6.10 26.32
C GLY A 223 12.78 5.05 25.49
N LEU A 224 12.20 3.87 25.28
CA LEU A 224 12.79 2.78 24.47
C LEU A 224 12.54 2.97 22.97
N VAL A 225 11.43 3.61 22.60
CA VAL A 225 11.08 3.97 21.21
C VAL A 225 11.03 5.49 21.10
N LYS A 226 11.77 6.04 20.14
CA LYS A 226 11.76 7.47 19.82
C LYS A 226 10.72 7.76 18.75
N THR A 227 10.27 9.02 18.71
CA THR A 227 9.43 9.55 17.64
C THR A 227 10.08 9.30 16.27
N PRO A 228 9.32 8.90 15.25
CA PRO A 228 9.86 8.71 13.91
C PRO A 228 10.38 10.02 13.33
N GLU A 229 11.49 9.94 12.59
CA GLU A 229 12.05 11.06 11.85
C GLU A 229 11.36 11.20 10.49
N PHE A 230 11.19 10.07 9.79
CA PHE A 230 10.59 10.03 8.46
C PHE A 230 9.12 9.67 8.54
N ILE A 231 8.25 10.65 8.32
CA ILE A 231 6.79 10.49 8.32
C ILE A 231 6.26 10.95 6.95
N PRO A 232 5.38 10.19 6.29
CA PRO A 232 4.73 10.66 5.07
C PRO A 232 4.03 12.01 5.28
N PRO A 233 4.08 12.95 4.32
CA PRO A 233 3.47 14.27 4.49
C PRO A 233 2.00 14.23 4.91
N TRP A 234 1.21 13.32 4.33
CA TRP A 234 -0.20 13.14 4.68
C TRP A 234 -0.43 12.67 6.12
N ALA A 235 0.52 11.92 6.69
CA ALA A 235 0.42 11.40 8.06
C ALA A 235 0.88 12.44 9.10
N ASN A 236 1.71 13.40 8.67
CA ASN A 236 2.15 14.51 9.51
C ASN A 236 1.14 15.67 9.52
N ASP A 237 0.29 15.78 8.48
CA ASP A 237 -0.78 16.77 8.39
C ASP A 237 -2.04 16.31 9.17
N LEU A 238 -2.04 16.59 10.46
CA LEU A 238 -3.16 16.23 11.33
C LEU A 238 -4.48 16.92 10.93
N ASN A 239 -4.43 18.18 10.47
CA ASN A 239 -5.62 18.91 10.04
C ASN A 239 -6.27 18.21 8.84
N PHE A 240 -5.46 17.79 7.87
CA PHE A 240 -5.94 16.99 6.75
C PHE A 240 -6.57 15.66 7.21
N LEU A 241 -5.91 14.92 8.10
CA LEU A 241 -6.44 13.67 8.64
C LEU A 241 -7.77 13.86 9.37
N ILE A 242 -7.88 14.89 10.20
CA ILE A 242 -9.13 15.23 10.91
C ILE A 242 -10.23 15.53 9.91
N CYS A 243 -10.00 16.40 8.94
CA CYS A 243 -10.99 16.73 7.91
C CYS A 243 -11.43 15.49 7.12
N TYR A 244 -10.47 14.67 6.70
CA TYR A 244 -10.73 13.46 5.92
C TYR A 244 -11.61 12.46 6.69
N PHE A 245 -11.23 12.15 7.93
CA PHE A 245 -11.93 11.13 8.72
C PHE A 245 -13.21 11.64 9.38
N ALA A 246 -13.30 12.93 9.73
CA ALA A 246 -14.56 13.53 10.17
C ALA A 246 -15.61 13.47 9.06
N PHE A 247 -15.22 13.77 7.81
CA PHE A 247 -16.09 13.59 6.66
C PHE A 247 -16.47 12.12 6.44
N SER A 248 -15.51 11.20 6.51
CA SER A 248 -15.79 9.76 6.38
C SER A 248 -16.79 9.25 7.43
N VAL A 249 -16.69 9.69 8.69
CA VAL A 249 -17.65 9.31 9.75
C VAL A 249 -19.03 9.91 9.47
N PHE A 250 -19.08 11.18 9.05
CA PHE A 250 -20.34 11.83 8.71
C PHE A 250 -21.07 11.12 7.56
N ILE A 251 -20.35 10.64 6.54
CA ILE A 251 -20.94 9.89 5.42
C ILE A 251 -21.55 8.56 5.87
N ASP A 252 -20.98 7.87 6.86
CA ASP A 252 -21.53 6.61 7.39
C ASP A 252 -22.93 6.79 8.01
N ASP A 253 -23.22 7.99 8.53
CA ASP A 253 -24.51 8.33 9.14
C ASP A 253 -25.57 8.78 8.12
N ILE A 254 -25.21 8.94 6.83
CA ILE A 254 -26.14 9.32 5.77
C ILE A 254 -26.85 8.09 5.20
N ASP A 255 -28.19 8.15 5.14
CA ASP A 255 -29.01 7.17 4.40
C ASP A 255 -28.81 7.33 2.88
N TYR A 256 -27.80 6.66 2.36
CA TYR A 256 -27.41 6.75 0.96
C TYR A 256 -28.50 6.21 0.01
N LYS A 257 -29.43 5.36 0.47
CA LYS A 257 -30.50 4.85 -0.41
C LYS A 257 -31.43 5.98 -0.86
N LYS A 258 -31.89 6.80 0.08
CA LYS A 258 -32.80 7.92 -0.23
C LYS A 258 -32.14 9.01 -1.04
N VAL A 259 -30.87 9.28 -0.76
CA VAL A 259 -30.09 10.28 -1.52
C VAL A 259 -29.76 9.76 -2.92
N GLY A 260 -29.44 8.48 -3.05
CA GLY A 260 -29.15 7.82 -4.33
C GLY A 260 -30.33 7.85 -5.28
N GLU A 261 -31.53 7.45 -4.81
CA GLU A 261 -32.76 7.47 -5.62
C GLU A 261 -33.04 8.85 -6.23
N TYR A 262 -32.88 9.93 -5.45
CA TYR A 262 -33.04 11.30 -5.95
C TYR A 262 -32.03 11.67 -7.05
N TYR A 263 -30.74 11.33 -6.86
CA TYR A 263 -29.71 11.68 -7.84
C TYR A 263 -29.75 10.78 -9.08
N ASP A 264 -30.15 9.52 -8.95
CA ASP A 264 -30.37 8.62 -10.09
C ASP A 264 -31.51 9.17 -10.96
N GLU A 265 -32.65 9.56 -10.36
CA GLU A 265 -33.74 10.23 -11.08
C GLU A 265 -33.27 11.52 -11.76
N LEU A 266 -32.46 12.34 -11.09
CA LEU A 266 -31.93 13.58 -11.68
C LEU A 266 -31.04 13.30 -12.89
N LEU A 267 -30.15 12.30 -12.80
CA LEU A 267 -29.20 11.95 -13.87
C LEU A 267 -29.91 11.26 -15.05
N ASP A 268 -30.89 10.40 -14.78
CA ASP A 268 -31.71 9.76 -15.82
C ASP A 268 -32.50 10.81 -16.62
N ASN A 269 -32.95 11.89 -15.98
CA ASN A 269 -33.63 13.02 -16.62
C ASN A 269 -32.69 13.98 -17.38
N THR A 270 -31.38 13.74 -17.38
CA THR A 270 -30.38 14.53 -18.14
C THR A 270 -29.86 13.86 -19.42
N ASN A 271 -30.38 12.68 -19.76
CA ASN A 271 -30.19 12.02 -21.06
C ASN A 271 -31.34 12.31 -22.03
#